data_AF-A0AA88WN17-F1
#
_entry.id   AF-A0AA88WN17-F1
#
_cell.length_a   1.000
_cell.length_b   1.000
_cell.length_c   1.000
_cell.angle_alpha   90.00
_cell.angle_beta   90.00
_cell.angle_gamma   90.00
#
_symmetry.space_group_name_H-M   'P 1'
#
loop_
_entity.id
_entity.type
_entity.pdbx_description
1 polymer ?
#
loop_
_entity_poly.entity_id
_entity_poly.type
_entity_poly.pdbx_seq_one_letter_code
_entity_poly.pdbx_strand_id
1 'polypeptide(L)'
;ASVEKDTCTHPGDIGGLCIRCGQKVDDQSGVAFGYIHKDLRLGNHEVARIRKRDFKNLLSQKKLYLVLDLDHTLLNSTRFLDITLEEEYLKSQTHTLQGIVIDQLFQFTP
;
A
#
# COMPACT_ATOMS: atom_id res chain seq x y z
N ALA A 1 -18.72 13.71 -33.07
CA ALA A 1 -17.25 13.66 -33.07
C ALA A 1 -16.83 12.39 -32.35
N SER A 2 -16.43 11.37 -33.11
CA SER A 2 -15.91 10.12 -32.55
C SER A 2 -14.50 10.38 -32.04
N VAL A 3 -14.32 10.36 -30.73
CA VAL A 3 -13.00 10.35 -30.13
C VAL A 3 -12.46 8.95 -30.31
N GLU A 4 -11.46 8.80 -31.19
CA GLU A 4 -10.66 7.58 -31.32
C GLU A 4 -10.10 7.23 -29.93
N LYS A 5 -10.69 6.20 -29.30
CA LYS A 5 -10.28 5.79 -27.96
C LYS A 5 -9.16 4.78 -28.10
N ASP A 6 -7.95 5.29 -27.98
CA ASP A 6 -6.70 4.53 -28.03
C ASP A 6 -6.81 3.19 -27.28
N THR A 7 -6.41 2.15 -28.02
CA THR A 7 -6.49 0.70 -27.77
C THR A 7 -6.68 0.23 -26.31
N CYS A 8 -7.78 -0.50 -26.09
CA CYS A 8 -8.16 -1.04 -24.80
C CYS A 8 -7.80 -2.54 -24.69
N THR A 9 -6.92 -2.89 -23.75
CA THR A 9 -6.80 -4.24 -23.17
C THR A 9 -6.66 -4.02 -21.67
N HIS A 10 -7.80 -4.07 -20.99
CA HIS A 10 -8.10 -3.46 -19.69
C HIS A 10 -6.93 -3.59 -18.67
N PRO A 11 -6.21 -2.50 -18.36
CA PRO A 11 -5.08 -2.56 -17.43
C PRO A 11 -5.53 -2.76 -15.97
N GLY A 12 -6.80 -2.52 -15.70
CA GLY A 12 -7.41 -2.64 -14.39
C GLY A 12 -8.85 -2.14 -14.40
N ASP A 13 -9.57 -2.45 -13.34
CA ASP A 13 -10.95 -2.10 -13.11
C ASP A 13 -11.17 -1.57 -11.68
N ILE A 14 -12.24 -0.79 -11.53
CA ILE A 14 -12.82 -0.43 -10.23
C ILE A 14 -14.29 -0.84 -10.28
N GLY A 15 -14.67 -1.78 -9.42
CA GLY A 15 -16.05 -2.28 -9.38
C GLY A 15 -16.48 -2.93 -10.71
N GLY A 16 -15.54 -3.57 -11.42
CA GLY A 16 -15.79 -4.21 -12.71
C GLY A 16 -15.87 -3.26 -13.91
N LEU A 17 -15.59 -1.96 -13.72
CA LEU A 17 -15.50 -0.98 -14.80
C LEU A 17 -14.04 -0.62 -15.06
N CYS A 18 -13.61 -0.69 -16.32
CA CYS A 18 -12.24 -0.39 -16.68
C CYS A 18 -11.90 1.08 -16.41
N ILE A 19 -10.79 1.30 -15.70
CA ILE A 19 -10.31 2.65 -15.31
C ILE A 19 -9.91 3.53 -16.51
N ARG A 20 -9.69 2.94 -17.70
CA ARG A 20 -9.36 3.68 -18.93
C ARG A 20 -10.56 3.89 -19.84
N CYS A 21 -11.24 2.80 -20.18
CA CYS A 21 -12.29 2.86 -21.21
C CYS A 21 -13.70 2.97 -20.65
N GLY A 22 -13.92 2.69 -19.37
CA GLY A 22 -15.24 2.70 -18.73
C GLY A 22 -16.14 1.52 -19.12
N GLN A 23 -15.67 0.60 -19.96
CA GLN A 23 -16.41 -0.61 -20.30
C GLN A 23 -16.34 -1.62 -19.16
N LYS A 24 -17.36 -2.48 -19.06
CA LYS A 24 -17.37 -3.62 -18.14
C LYS A 24 -16.25 -4.59 -18.50
N VAL A 25 -15.57 -5.10 -17.49
CA VAL A 25 -14.57 -6.15 -17.61
C VAL A 25 -15.23 -7.45 -17.17
N ASP A 26 -15.45 -8.38 -18.10
CA ASP A 26 -16.14 -9.65 -17.83
C ASP A 26 -15.27 -10.62 -17.01
N ASP A 27 -13.95 -10.51 -17.12
CA ASP A 27 -13.00 -11.33 -16.39
C ASP A 27 -12.55 -10.64 -15.11
N GLN A 28 -12.88 -11.21 -13.94
CA GLN A 28 -12.31 -10.78 -12.64
C GLN A 28 -10.81 -11.11 -12.48
N SER A 29 -10.10 -11.35 -13.59
CA SER A 29 -8.68 -11.65 -13.60
C SER A 29 -7.86 -10.43 -13.15
N GLY A 30 -6.78 -10.66 -12.40
CA GLY A 30 -5.92 -9.60 -11.89
C GLY A 30 -5.74 -9.63 -10.38
N VAL A 31 -4.91 -8.71 -9.90
CA VAL A 31 -4.54 -8.60 -8.49
C VAL A 31 -5.38 -7.50 -7.85
N ALA A 32 -5.99 -7.80 -6.70
CA ALA A 32 -6.73 -6.82 -5.93
C ALA A 32 -5.78 -5.90 -5.15
N PHE A 33 -6.02 -4.59 -5.22
CA PHE A 33 -5.30 -3.56 -4.49
C PHE A 33 -6.20 -2.95 -3.40
N GLY A 34 -6.83 -3.84 -2.61
CA GLY A 34 -7.81 -3.48 -1.58
C GLY A 34 -7.28 -2.55 -0.49
N TYR A 35 -5.96 -2.54 -0.29
CA TYR A 35 -5.28 -1.63 0.62
C TYR A 35 -5.25 -0.17 0.11
N ILE A 36 -5.49 0.08 -1.18
CA ILE A 36 -5.67 1.42 -1.76
C ILE A 36 -7.16 1.74 -1.88
N HIS A 37 -7.92 0.83 -2.49
CA HIS A 37 -9.38 0.94 -2.62
C HIS A 37 -9.98 -0.46 -2.74
N LYS A 38 -11.05 -0.71 -1.98
CA LYS A 38 -11.69 -2.04 -1.83
C LYS A 38 -12.05 -2.74 -3.16
N ASP A 39 -12.42 -1.96 -4.18
CA ASP A 39 -12.87 -2.47 -5.48
C ASP A 39 -11.82 -2.33 -6.59
N LEU A 40 -10.60 -1.90 -6.29
CA LEU A 40 -9.55 -1.70 -7.28
C LEU A 40 -8.84 -3.02 -7.62
N ARG A 41 -8.78 -3.35 -8.91
CA ARG A 41 -8.04 -4.49 -9.44
C ARG A 41 -7.16 -4.06 -10.60
N LEU A 42 -5.94 -4.56 -10.67
CA LEU A 42 -5.03 -4.33 -11.80
C LEU A 42 -4.75 -5.65 -12.52
N GLY A 43 -4.75 -5.62 -13.86
CA GLY A 43 -4.44 -6.77 -14.69
C GLY A 43 -3.00 -7.26 -14.47
N ASN A 44 -2.77 -8.56 -14.60
CA ASN A 44 -1.46 -9.16 -14.30
C ASN A 44 -0.29 -8.54 -15.09
N HIS A 45 -0.52 -8.23 -16.37
CA HIS A 45 0.47 -7.57 -17.21
C HIS A 45 0.81 -6.15 -16.70
N GLU A 46 -0.19 -5.42 -16.20
CA GLU A 46 -0.03 -4.09 -15.63
C GLU A 46 0.80 -4.17 -14.33
N VAL A 47 0.46 -5.10 -13.45
CA VAL A 47 1.19 -5.33 -12.18
C VAL A 47 2.65 -5.71 -12.45
N ALA A 48 2.91 -6.61 -13.41
CA ALA A 48 4.26 -7.00 -13.78
C ALA A 48 5.06 -5.82 -14.35
N ARG A 49 4.42 -4.97 -15.17
CA ARG A 49 5.06 -3.78 -15.74
C ARG A 49 5.47 -2.79 -14.65
N ILE A 50 4.56 -2.50 -13.71
CA ILE A 50 4.81 -1.58 -12.58
C ILE A 50 5.95 -2.12 -11.72
N ARG A 51 5.87 -3.37 -11.26
CA ARG A 51 6.92 -3.99 -10.44
C ARG A 51 8.29 -3.96 -11.11
N LYS A 52 8.35 -4.26 -12.41
CA LYS A 52 9.61 -4.24 -13.17
C LYS A 52 10.20 -2.83 -13.27
N ARG A 53 9.36 -1.82 -13.51
CA ARG A 53 9.80 -0.42 -13.55
C ARG A 53 10.33 0.02 -12.19
N ASP A 54 9.59 -0.25 -11.12
CA ASP A 54 9.94 0.21 -9.78
C ASP A 54 11.21 -0.50 -9.27
N PHE A 55 11.36 -1.80 -9.56
CA PHE A 55 12.58 -2.54 -9.26
C PHE A 55 13.81 -1.99 -10.01
N LYS A 56 13.67 -1.66 -11.31
CA LYS A 56 14.76 -1.02 -12.07
C LYS A 56 15.16 0.33 -11.48
N ASN A 57 14.18 1.13 -11.07
CA ASN A 57 14.43 2.43 -10.46
C ASN A 57 15.19 2.27 -9.12
N LEU A 58 14.78 1.34 -8.26
CA LEU A 58 15.48 1.06 -7.00
C LEU A 58 16.92 0.60 -7.22
N LEU A 59 17.15 -0.30 -8.17
CA LEU A 59 18.50 -0.76 -8.50
C LEU A 59 19.38 0.37 -9.03
N SER A 60 18.82 1.30 -9.83
CA SER A 60 19.57 2.48 -10.30
C SER A 60 20.04 3.38 -9.14
N GLN A 61 19.30 3.35 -8.02
CA GLN A 61 19.65 4.04 -6.78
C GLN A 61 20.51 3.17 -5.84
N LYS A 62 20.90 1.97 -6.26
CA LYS A 62 21.58 0.95 -5.43
C LYS A 62 20.81 0.61 -4.15
N LYS A 63 19.47 0.62 -4.21
CA LYS A 63 18.55 0.27 -3.11
C LYS A 63 17.85 -1.06 -3.37
N LEU A 64 17.33 -1.68 -2.31
CA LEU A 64 16.55 -2.92 -2.33
C LEU A 64 15.29 -2.78 -1.48
N TYR A 65 14.33 -3.71 -1.66
CA TYR A 65 13.18 -3.83 -0.78
C TYR A 65 13.55 -4.58 0.50
N LEU A 66 13.20 -4.00 1.64
CA LEU A 66 13.30 -4.63 2.95
C LEU A 66 11.87 -4.73 3.51
N VAL A 67 11.38 -5.96 3.68
CA VAL A 67 10.10 -6.22 4.33
C VAL A 67 10.38 -6.52 5.79
N LEU A 68 9.82 -5.71 6.69
CA LEU A 68 10.00 -5.84 8.13
C LEU A 68 8.68 -6.23 8.77
N ASP A 69 8.75 -7.13 9.74
CA ASP A 69 7.61 -7.41 10.63
C ASP A 69 7.41 -6.23 11.60
N LEU A 70 6.19 -6.08 12.11
CA LEU A 70 5.86 -5.00 13.05
C LEU A 70 6.02 -5.48 14.49
N ASP A 71 5.18 -6.42 14.91
CA ASP A 71 5.19 -6.93 16.27
C ASP A 71 6.49 -7.68 16.53
N HIS A 72 7.13 -7.39 17.66
CA HIS A 72 8.38 -8.03 18.10
C HIS A 72 9.61 -7.80 17.19
N THR A 73 9.49 -7.00 16.11
CA THR A 73 10.64 -6.53 15.32
C THR A 73 10.81 -5.01 15.45
N LEU A 74 9.77 -4.24 15.10
CA LEU A 74 9.80 -2.77 15.17
C LEU A 74 9.09 -2.22 16.40
N LEU A 75 8.06 -2.93 16.87
CA LEU A 75 7.21 -2.48 17.96
C LEU A 75 7.25 -3.51 19.09
N ASN A 76 7.49 -3.02 20.31
CA ASN A 76 7.16 -3.73 21.53
C ASN A 76 5.81 -3.21 22.01
N SER A 77 4.75 -4.00 21.80
CA SER A 77 3.39 -3.66 22.20
C SER A 77 3.00 -4.43 23.47
N THR A 78 2.34 -3.74 24.41
CA THR A 78 1.75 -4.35 25.60
C THR A 78 0.37 -3.74 25.83
N ARG A 79 -0.57 -4.51 26.38
CA ARG A 79 -1.88 -3.96 26.75
C ARG A 79 -1.70 -3.08 27.97
N PHE A 80 -2.51 -2.02 28.10
CA PHE A 80 -2.47 -1.14 29.27
C PHE A 80 -2.64 -1.88 30.61
N LEU A 81 -3.38 -3.00 30.60
CA LEU A 81 -3.61 -3.85 31.77
C LEU A 81 -2.40 -4.71 32.15
N ASP A 82 -1.49 -4.94 31.20
CA ASP A 82 -0.31 -5.81 31.37
C ASP A 82 0.95 -4.99 31.72
N ILE A 83 0.83 -3.66 31.85
CA ILE A 83 1.92 -2.77 32.30
C ILE A 83 2.20 -3.07 33.77
N THR A 84 3.44 -3.46 34.08
CA THR A 84 3.86 -3.74 35.46
C THR A 84 4.05 -2.46 36.27
N LEU A 85 4.22 -2.59 37.59
CA LEU A 85 4.49 -1.44 38.47
C LEU A 85 5.84 -0.80 38.12
N GLU A 86 6.82 -1.60 37.72
CA GLU A 86 8.14 -1.14 37.27
C GLU A 86 8.06 -0.35 35.94
N GLU A 87 7.02 -0.60 35.15
CA GLU A 87 6.76 0.03 33.85
C GLU A 87 5.75 1.18 33.93
N GLU A 88 5.31 1.58 35.14
CA GLU A 88 4.29 2.61 35.32
C GLU A 88 4.68 3.98 34.74
N TYR A 89 5.99 4.24 34.61
CA TYR A 89 6.53 5.44 33.94
C TYR A 89 6.08 5.59 32.48
N LEU A 90 5.72 4.48 31.80
CA LEU A 90 5.24 4.52 30.41
C LEU A 90 3.87 5.20 30.29
N LYS A 91 3.06 5.20 31.36
CA LYS A 91 1.75 5.87 31.37
C LYS A 91 1.88 7.39 31.33
N SER A 92 2.91 7.94 31.98
CA SER A 92 3.17 9.39 32.03
C SER A 92 3.93 9.89 30.80
N GLN A 93 4.65 9.01 30.10
CA GLN A 93 5.29 9.27 28.81
C GLN A 93 4.34 9.11 27.62
N THR A 94 3.03 9.22 27.85
CA THR A 94 2.07 9.46 26.78
C THR A 94 2.36 10.83 26.18
N HIS A 95 3.41 10.91 25.35
CA HIS A 95 3.54 11.99 24.40
C HIS A 95 2.21 12.00 23.66
N THR A 96 1.43 13.04 23.91
CA THR A 96 0.28 13.35 23.09
C THR A 96 0.90 13.59 21.72
N LEU A 97 0.90 12.55 20.87
CA LEU A 97 1.34 12.64 19.49
C LEU A 97 0.27 13.48 18.79
N GLN A 98 0.27 14.78 19.08
CA GLN A 98 -0.59 15.78 18.47
C GLN A 98 -0.11 16.08 17.03
N GLY A 99 0.26 15.03 16.28
CA GLY A 99 0.53 15.12 14.85
C GLY A 99 1.97 14.91 14.41
N ILE A 100 2.85 14.27 15.21
CA ILE A 100 4.21 13.93 14.76
C ILE A 100 4.47 12.46 15.09
N VAL A 101 4.99 11.71 14.11
CA VAL A 101 5.61 10.37 14.24
C VAL A 101 4.73 9.09 14.16
N ILE A 102 3.71 9.03 13.30
CA ILE A 102 3.41 7.75 12.59
C ILE A 102 3.72 7.90 11.10
N ASP A 103 3.35 9.03 10.49
CA ASP A 103 3.68 9.34 9.09
C ASP A 103 5.20 9.48 8.83
N GLN A 104 5.99 9.80 9.86
CA GLN A 104 7.46 9.85 9.74
C GLN A 104 8.13 8.49 9.98
N LEU A 105 7.49 7.58 10.70
CA LEU A 105 8.07 6.28 11.04
C LEU A 105 7.94 5.29 9.86
N PHE A 106 6.90 5.46 9.05
CA PHE A 106 6.69 4.73 7.81
C PHE A 106 6.36 5.71 6.68
N GLN A 107 7.38 6.33 6.09
CA GLN A 107 7.20 7.07 4.84
C GLN A 107 6.91 6.09 3.69
N PHE A 108 5.63 5.80 3.47
CA PHE A 108 5.16 5.27 2.20
C PHE A 108 5.15 6.43 1.21
N THR A 109 6.21 6.59 0.44
CA THR A 109 6.17 7.49 -0.73
C THR A 109 5.19 6.92 -1.76
N PRO A 110 4.21 7.70 -2.23
CA PRO A 110 3.30 7.27 -3.30
C PRO A 110 4.01 7.05 -4.64
#